data_AF-A0A1L5NPL1-F1
#
_entry.id   AF-A0A1L5NPL1-F1
#
_cell.length_a   1.000
_cell.length_b   1.000
_cell.length_c   1.000
_cell.angle_alpha   90.00
_cell.angle_beta   90.00
_cell.angle_gamma   90.00
#
_symmetry.space_group_name_H-M   'P 1'
#
loop_
_entity.id
_entity.type
_entity.pdbx_description
1 polymer ?
#
loop_
_entity_poly.entity_id
_entity_poly.type
_entity_poly.pdbx_seq_one_letter_code
_entity_poly.pdbx_strand_id
1 'polypeptide(L)'
;MQVKLPDGFYPFIDQRFPLSELVMIEVPHDLEQLLRSQATANGMSIIRGVPVELRCRSEQFPDATFLVYWPHEEDRLHMLAPRKFAKGQA
;
A
#
# COMPACT_ATOMS: atom_id res chain seq x y z
N MET A 1 -13.00 2.16 10.68
CA MET A 1 -13.63 3.23 9.86
C MET A 1 -12.99 3.26 8.48
N GLN A 2 -13.79 3.28 7.41
CA GLN A 2 -13.31 3.29 6.02
C GLN A 2 -12.74 4.67 5.71
N VAL A 3 -11.42 4.78 5.48
CA VAL A 3 -10.83 6.05 5.04
C VAL A 3 -11.42 6.45 3.72
N LYS A 4 -12.04 7.63 3.70
CA LYS A 4 -12.47 8.28 2.46
C LYS A 4 -11.24 8.84 1.76
N LEU A 5 -10.55 7.95 1.05
CA LEU A 5 -9.61 8.35 0.01
C LEU A 5 -10.40 9.14 -1.05
N PRO A 6 -9.94 10.32 -1.48
CA PRO A 6 -10.60 11.06 -2.54
C PRO A 6 -10.70 10.21 -3.82
N ASP A 7 -11.82 10.33 -4.54
CA ASP A 7 -11.95 9.68 -5.84
C ASP A 7 -10.82 10.15 -6.78
N GLY A 8 -9.97 9.21 -7.18
CA GLY A 8 -8.73 9.53 -7.89
C GLY A 8 -8.00 8.30 -8.39
N PHE A 9 -6.85 8.56 -9.01
CA PHE A 9 -5.93 7.53 -9.48
C PHE A 9 -4.80 7.36 -8.48
N TYR A 10 -4.63 6.13 -8.00
CA TYR A 10 -3.63 5.80 -7.00
C TYR A 10 -2.53 4.91 -7.57
N PRO A 11 -1.27 5.11 -7.14
CA PRO A 11 -0.17 4.30 -7.62
C PRO A 11 -0.27 2.87 -7.08
N PHE A 12 0.00 1.92 -7.98
CA PHE A 12 0.23 0.53 -7.68
C PHE A 12 1.32 -0.02 -8.59
N ILE A 13 2.47 -0.33 -8.01
CA ILE A 13 3.68 -0.73 -8.75
C ILE A 13 4.10 0.43 -9.67
N ASP A 14 4.07 0.23 -10.99
CA ASP A 14 4.48 1.19 -12.01
C ASP A 14 3.27 1.93 -12.63
N GLN A 15 2.05 1.50 -12.30
CA GLN A 15 0.83 2.02 -12.91
C GLN A 15 -0.05 2.74 -11.89
N ARG A 16 -0.97 3.58 -12.38
CA ARG A 16 -1.99 4.21 -11.55
C ARG A 16 -3.36 3.64 -11.90
N PHE A 17 -4.09 3.18 -10.90
CA PHE A 17 -5.43 2.63 -11.08
C PHE A 17 -6.47 3.55 -10.43
N PRO A 18 -7.68 3.66 -11.00
CA PRO A 18 -8.76 4.38 -10.37
C PRO A 18 -9.17 3.70 -9.05
N LEU A 19 -9.54 4.48 -8.04
CA LEU A 19 -10.01 3.98 -6.74
C LEU A 19 -11.13 2.93 -6.87
N SER A 20 -11.99 3.05 -7.89
CA SER A 20 -13.05 2.07 -8.19
C SER A 20 -12.53 0.66 -8.51
N GLU A 21 -11.35 0.54 -9.13
CA GLU A 21 -10.71 -0.75 -9.43
C GLU A 21 -9.79 -1.24 -8.32
N LEU A 22 -9.45 -0.36 -7.39
CA LEU A 22 -8.65 -0.68 -6.23
C LEU A 22 -9.53 -1.16 -5.09
N VAL A 23 -8.92 -1.90 -4.19
CA VAL A 23 -9.51 -2.35 -2.95
C VAL A 23 -8.44 -2.24 -1.87
N MET A 24 -8.86 -1.78 -0.71
CA MET A 24 -7.99 -1.74 0.45
C MET A 24 -7.95 -3.15 1.04
N ILE A 25 -6.79 -3.79 0.95
CA ILE A 25 -6.53 -5.12 1.51
C ILE A 25 -5.58 -4.99 2.69
N GLU A 26 -5.65 -5.94 3.61
CA GLU A 26 -4.61 -6.11 4.62
C GLU A 26 -3.30 -6.48 3.91
N VAL A 27 -2.22 -5.82 4.31
CA VAL A 27 -0.89 -6.11 3.79
C VAL A 27 -0.45 -7.49 4.29
N PRO A 28 -0.03 -8.42 3.41
CA PRO A 28 0.56 -9.69 3.83
C PRO A 28 1.80 -9.45 4.69
N HIS A 29 2.03 -10.29 5.71
CA HIS A 29 3.13 -10.10 6.66
C HIS A 29 4.51 -9.91 6.00
N ASP A 30 4.78 -10.67 4.94
CA ASP A 30 6.02 -10.59 4.16
C ASP A 30 6.20 -9.20 3.50
N LEU A 31 5.12 -8.69 2.91
CA LEU A 31 5.09 -7.37 2.30
C LEU A 31 5.14 -6.26 3.36
N GLU A 32 4.57 -6.49 4.55
CA GLU A 32 4.59 -5.53 5.64
C GLU A 32 6.03 -5.26 6.11
N GLN A 33 6.83 -6.31 6.29
CA GLN A 33 8.24 -6.18 6.66
C GLN A 33 9.03 -5.44 5.58
N LEU A 34 8.75 -5.73 4.31
CA LEU A 34 9.36 -5.04 3.18
C LEU A 34 8.98 -3.55 3.16
N LEU A 35 7.70 -3.22 3.30
CA LEU A 35 7.23 -1.83 3.34
C LEU A 35 7.85 -1.06 4.51
N ARG A 36 7.92 -1.65 5.71
CA ARG A 36 8.56 -1.01 6.87
C ARG A 36 10.06 -0.77 6.61
N SER A 37 10.76 -1.77 6.08
CA SER A 37 12.18 -1.65 5.74
C SER A 37 12.44 -0.60 4.67
N GLN A 38 11.61 -0.57 3.63
CA GLN A 38 11.67 0.42 2.56
C GLN A 38 11.30 1.82 3.06
N ALA A 39 10.36 1.96 3.99
CA ALA A 39 10.05 3.24 4.61
C ALA A 39 11.25 3.77 5.37
N THR A 40 11.85 2.96 6.23
CA THR A 40 13.08 3.31 6.95
C THR A 40 14.23 3.64 5.98
N ALA A 41 14.43 2.86 4.92
CA ALA A 41 15.46 3.10 3.91
C ALA A 41 15.24 4.41 3.13
N ASN A 42 13.99 4.80 2.87
CA ASN A 42 13.64 6.07 2.25
C ASN A 42 13.60 7.24 3.26
N GLY A 43 13.84 6.99 4.56
CA GLY A 43 13.68 8.00 5.62
C GLY A 43 12.22 8.39 5.88
N MET A 44 11.26 7.61 5.40
CA MET A 44 9.82 7.80 5.64
C MET A 44 9.38 6.97 6.85
N SER A 45 8.50 7.55 7.66
CA SER A 45 7.82 6.82 8.75
C SER A 45 6.36 6.64 8.37
N ILE A 46 5.87 5.41 8.48
CA ILE A 46 4.45 5.11 8.28
C ILE A 46 3.71 5.55 9.55
N ILE A 47 2.89 6.59 9.46
CA ILE A 47 2.16 7.17 10.59
C ILE A 47 0.72 6.65 10.58
N ARG A 48 0.17 6.32 11.75
CA ARG A 48 -1.24 5.92 11.90
C ARG A 48 -2.17 7.06 11.49
N GLY A 49 -3.24 6.70 10.80
CA GLY A 49 -4.27 7.62 10.31
C GLY A 49 -3.93 8.33 9.01
N VAL A 50 -2.71 8.20 8.49
CA VAL A 50 -2.26 8.92 7.30
C VAL A 50 -1.92 7.93 6.18
N PRO A 51 -2.59 8.01 5.02
CA PRO A 51 -2.16 7.26 3.85
C PRO A 51 -0.84 7.83 3.33
N VAL A 52 0.14 6.96 3.12
CA VAL A 52 1.47 7.32 2.63
C VAL A 52 1.78 6.55 1.35
N GLU A 53 2.31 7.26 0.36
CA GLU A 53 2.80 6.65 -0.87
C GLU A 53 4.24 6.19 -0.65
N LEU A 54 4.44 4.87 -0.58
CA LEU A 54 5.74 4.27 -0.37
C LEU A 54 6.33 3.79 -1.69
N ARG A 55 7.55 4.22 -1.99
CA ARG A 55 8.33 3.67 -3.11
C ARG A 55 9.19 2.51 -2.63
N CYS A 56 8.82 1.31 -3.03
CA CYS A 56 9.62 0.12 -2.90
C CYS A 56 10.57 0.01 -4.10
N ARG A 57 11.85 -0.16 -3.79
CA ARG A 57 12.87 -0.58 -4.75
C ARG A 57 13.40 -1.91 -4.26
N SER A 58 13.03 -2.98 -4.94
CA SER A 58 13.46 -4.34 -4.62
C SER A 58 13.83 -5.05 -5.92
N GLU A 59 14.64 -6.12 -5.86
CA GLU A 59 15.05 -6.85 -7.07
C GLU A 59 13.88 -7.40 -7.88
N GLN A 60 12.77 -7.74 -7.21
CA GLN A 60 11.53 -8.18 -7.85
C GLN A 60 10.69 -7.02 -8.42
N PHE A 61 10.87 -5.81 -7.89
CA PHE A 61 10.08 -4.62 -8.21
C PHE A 61 10.96 -3.36 -8.14
N PRO A 62 11.67 -3.02 -9.23
CA PRO A 62 12.69 -1.96 -9.21
C PRO A 62 12.10 -0.56 -8.98
N ASP A 63 10.89 -0.28 -9.44
CA ASP A 63 10.18 1.00 -9.26
C ASP A 63 8.69 0.74 -8.95
N ALA A 64 8.40 0.20 -7.76
CA ALA A 64 7.02 -0.01 -7.34
C ALA A 64 6.58 1.01 -6.29
N THR A 65 5.53 1.76 -6.60
CA THR A 65 4.90 2.69 -5.65
C THR A 65 3.58 2.09 -5.15
N PHE A 66 3.40 2.04 -3.84
CA PHE A 66 2.19 1.55 -3.20
C PHE A 66 1.63 2.61 -2.26
N LEU A 67 0.32 2.80 -2.26
CA LEU A 67 -0.33 3.56 -1.20
C LEU A 67 -0.63 2.65 -0.03
N VAL A 68 0.04 2.92 1.08
CA VAL A 68 -0.10 2.21 2.34
C VAL A 68 -0.88 3.09 3.30
N TYR A 69 -1.84 2.50 4.00
CA TYR A 69 -2.63 3.16 5.01
C TYR A 69 -2.55 2.37 6.31
N TRP A 70 -2.13 3.04 7.38
CA TRP A 70 -2.13 2.43 8.70
C TRP A 70 -3.32 2.95 9.52
N PRO A 71 -4.40 2.19 9.72
CA PRO A 71 -5.50 2.59 10.60
C PRO A 71 -5.05 2.78 12.06
N HIS A 72 -5.76 3.62 12.80
CA HIS A 72 -5.57 3.74 14.25
C HIS A 72 -6.17 2.56 15.03
N GLU A 73 -7.25 1.99 14.50
CA GLU A 73 -8.06 0.95 15.15
C GLU A 73 -7.42 -0.45 15.05
N GLU A 74 -6.56 -0.68 14.04
CA GLU A 74 -5.92 -1.97 13.79
C GLU A 74 -4.40 -1.81 13.76
N ASP A 75 -3.67 -2.77 14.34
CA ASP A 75 -2.20 -2.79 14.30
C ASP A 75 -1.65 -3.35 12.98
N ARG A 76 -2.50 -3.46 11.96
CA ARG A 76 -2.16 -4.00 10.64
C ARG A 76 -2.07 -2.89 9.61
N LEU A 77 -1.08 -2.99 8.73
CA LEU A 77 -0.99 -2.11 7.58
C LEU A 77 -1.98 -2.56 6.51
N HIS A 78 -2.63 -1.59 5.87
CA HIS A 78 -3.47 -1.81 4.71
C HIS A 78 -2.80 -1.20 3.49
N MET A 79 -3.06 -1.76 2.32
CA MET A 79 -2.59 -1.20 1.06
C MET A 79 -3.70 -1.18 0.04
N LEU A 80 -3.64 -0.22 -0.87
CA LEU A 80 -4.44 -0.28 -2.08
C LEU A 80 -3.82 -1.29 -3.05
N ALA A 81 -4.61 -2.26 -3.45
CA ALA A 81 -4.28 -3.19 -4.51
C ALA A 81 -5.42 -3.26 -5.53
N PRO A 82 -5.15 -3.46 -6.83
CA PRO A 82 -6.20 -3.73 -7.78
C PRO A 82 -6.93 -5.00 -7.38
N ARG A 83 -8.25 -4.99 -7.48
CA ARG A 83 -9.11 -6.16 -7.16
C ARG A 83 -8.67 -7.45 -7.87
N LYS A 84 -8.00 -7.29 -9.01
CA LYS A 84 -7.38 -8.34 -9.83
C LYS A 84 -6.29 -9.10 -9.06
N PHE A 85 -5.46 -8.38 -8.29
CA PHE A 85 -4.40 -8.94 -7.46
C PHE A 85 -4.88 -9.35 -6.06
N ALA A 86 -5.96 -8.73 -5.55
CA ALA A 86 -6.57 -9.12 -4.28
C ALA A 86 -7.11 -10.57 -4.26
N LYS A 87 -7.38 -11.16 -5.43
CA LYS A 87 -7.82 -12.57 -5.58
C LYS A 87 -6.68 -13.58 -5.78
N GLY A 88 -5.42 -13.12 -5.76
CA GLY A 88 -4.25 -13.93 -6.12
C GLY A 88 -3.67 -14.83 -5.02
N GLN A 89 -4.33 -14.98 -3.87
CA GLN A 89 -3.96 -16.01 -2.88
C GLN A 89 -4.91 -17.20 -3.04
N ALA A 90 -4.50 -18.14 -3.89
CA ALA A 90 -4.98 -19.52 -3.90
C ALA A 90 -3.93 -20.41 -3.22
#